data_AF-A0A9W6BXN9-F1
#
_entry.id   AF-A0A9W6BXN9-F1
#
_cell.length_a   1.000
_cell.length_b   1.000
_cell.length_c   1.000
_cell.angle_alpha   90.00
_cell.angle_beta   90.00
_cell.angle_gamma   90.00
#
_symmetry.space_group_name_H-M   'P 1'
#
loop_
_entity.id
_entity.type
_entity.pdbx_description
1 polymer ?
#
loop_
_entity_poly.entity_id
_entity_poly.type
_entity_poly.pdbx_seq_one_letter_code
_entity_poly.pdbx_strand_id
1 'polypeptide(L)' 'MSSPPIFNEVTGAATEIFQRVCDARGIRVRIYVYVDDFMLLGERHEDVRAAFDVLDEVGAKLGLEWKTARTVC' A
#
# COMPACT_ATOMS: atom_id res chain seq x y z
N MET A 1 -8.46 0.69 -21.67
CA MET A 1 -7.06 1.05 -21.88
C MET A 1 -6.33 0.66 -20.62
N SER A 2 -5.72 -0.52 -20.63
CA SER A 2 -5.13 -1.16 -19.46
C SER A 2 -3.88 -0.42 -19.02
N SER A 3 -3.69 -0.26 -17.72
CA SER A 3 -2.39 0.12 -17.18
C SER A 3 -1.32 -0.85 -17.69
N PRO A 4 -0.10 -0.37 -18.00
CA PRO A 4 0.96 -1.23 -18.51
C PRO A 4 1.15 -2.41 -17.56
N PRO A 5 1.17 -3.68 -18.03
CA PRO A 5 1.37 -4.86 -17.18
C PRO A 5 2.58 -4.72 -16.24
N ILE A 6 3.63 -4.03 -16.70
CA ILE A 6 4.82 -3.68 -15.93
C ILE A 6 4.49 -2.91 -14.64
N PHE A 7 3.54 -1.97 -14.71
CA PHE A 7 3.17 -1.18 -13.53
C PHE A 7 2.45 -2.03 -12.47
N ASN A 8 1.63 -3.00 -12.89
CA ASN A 8 1.01 -3.96 -11.97
C ASN A 8 2.04 -4.85 -11.27
N GLU A 9 3.12 -5.23 -11.95
CA GLU A 9 4.21 -5.99 -11.34
C GLU A 9 4.97 -5.16 -10.30
N VAL A 10 5.24 -3.88 -10.61
CA VAL A 10 5.89 -2.95 -9.69
C VAL A 10 5.05 -2.74 -8.44
N THR A 11 3.76 -2.46 -8.59
CA THR A 11 2.89 -2.22 -7.44
C THR A 11 2.62 -3.50 -6.65
N GLY A 12 2.53 -4.65 -7.32
CA GLY A 12 2.52 -5.97 -6.68
C GLY A 12 3.75 -6.22 -5.81
N ALA A 13 4.95 -5.94 -6.34
CA ALA A 13 6.19 -6.06 -5.57
C ALA A 13 6.23 -5.08 -4.37
N ALA A 14 5.76 -3.85 -4.55
CA ALA A 14 5.63 -2.89 -3.45
C ALA A 14 4.68 -3.40 -2.36
N THR A 15 3.53 -3.98 -2.73
CA THR A 15 2.59 -4.61 -1.79
C THR A 15 3.25 -5.70 -0.96
N GLU A 16 4.06 -6.57 -1.56
CA GLU A 16 4.79 -7.60 -0.81
C GLU A 16 5.77 -6.99 0.21
N ILE A 17 6.46 -5.91 -0.17
CA ILE A 17 7.38 -5.20 0.73
C ILE A 17 6.61 -4.59 1.90
N PHE A 18 5.51 -3.88 1.62
CA PHE A 18 4.68 -3.29 2.68
C PHE A 18 4.12 -4.36 3.62
N GLN A 19 3.61 -5.47 3.06
CA GLN A 19 3.09 -6.57 3.86
C GLN A 19 4.17 -7.14 4.78
N ARG A 20 5.38 -7.41 4.27
CA ARG A 20 6.49 -7.93 5.08
C ARG A 20 6.89 -6.97 6.20
N VAL A 21 6.89 -5.65 5.94
CA VAL A 21 7.21 -4.65 6.96
C VAL A 21 6.11 -4.61 8.04
N CYS A 22 4.84 -4.65 7.65
CA CYS A 22 3.73 -4.72 8.60
C CYS A 22 3.80 -6.00 9.45
N ASP A 23 4.03 -7.15 8.83
CA ASP A 23 4.18 -8.43 9.51
C ASP A 23 5.34 -8.41 10.52
N ALA A 24 6.50 -7.86 10.11
CA ALA A 24 7.67 -7.73 10.99
C ALA A 24 7.43 -6.78 12.17
N ARG A 25 6.56 -5.78 12.01
CA ARG A 25 6.15 -4.85 13.08
C ARG A 25 4.97 -5.39 13.92
N GLY A 26 4.46 -6.59 13.61
CA GLY A 26 3.31 -7.19 14.29
C GLY A 26 1.98 -6.48 14.01
N ILE A 27 1.91 -5.70 12.94
CA ILE A 27 0.69 -4.97 12.54
C ILE A 27 -0.26 -5.96 11.87
N ARG A 28 -1.46 -6.13 12.43
CA ARG A 28 -2.45 -7.09 11.94
C ARG A 28 -3.25 -6.51 10.77
N VAL A 29 -2.63 -6.49 9.60
CA VAL A 29 -3.22 -5.98 8.36
C VAL A 29 -2.97 -6.92 7.19
N ARG A 30 -3.91 -6.95 6.24
CA ARG A 30 -3.69 -7.50 4.91
C ARG A 30 -3.77 -6.41 3.86
N ILE A 31 -2.79 -6.38 2.97
CA ILE A 31 -2.67 -5.39 1.90
C ILE A 31 -2.98 -6.07 0.56
N TYR A 32 -3.87 -5.45 -0.20
CA TYR A 32 -4.19 -5.84 -1.56
C TYR A 32 -3.87 -4.67 -2.49
N VAL A 33 -3.57 -4.98 -3.75
CA VAL A 33 -3.34 -3.96 -4.78
C VAL A 33 -4.06 -4.31 -6.06
N TYR A 34 -4.59 -3.29 -6.70
CA TYR A 34 -5.07 -3.36 -8.08
C TYR A 34 -4.55 -2.13 -8.81
N VAL A 35 -3.58 -2.34 -9.71
CA VAL A 35 -2.89 -1.24 -10.40
C VAL A 35 -2.24 -0.31 -9.37
N ASP A 36 -2.73 0.91 -9.17
CA ASP A 36 -2.26 1.91 -8.21
C ASP A 36 -3.12 2.00 -6.93
N ASP A 37 -4.27 1.33 -6.90
CA ASP A 37 -5.17 1.35 -5.74
C ASP A 37 -4.74 0.29 -4.72
N PHE A 38 -4.32 0.74 -3.53
CA PHE A 38 -4.00 -0.12 -2.39
C PHE A 38 -5.17 -0.18 -1.42
N MET A 39 -5.56 -1.39 -1.03
CA MET A 39 -6.61 -1.64 -0.04
C MET A 39 -6.00 -2.27 1.21
N LEU A 40 -6.27 -1.65 2.36
CA LEU A 40 -5.82 -2.11 3.68
C LEU A 40 -7.00 -2.71 4.45
N LEU A 41 -6.86 -3.95 4.89
CA LEU A 41 -7.83 -4.63 5.75
C LEU A 41 -7.16 -5.00 7.07
N GLY A 42 -7.42 -4.22 8.12
CA GLY A 42 -6.90 -4.47 9.47
C GLY A 42 -7.93 -5.13 10.39
N GLU A 43 -7.46 -5.82 11.43
CA GLU A 43 -8.33 -6.37 12.48
C GLU A 43 -8.98 -5.25 13.31
N ARG A 44 -8.22 -4.18 13.58
CA ARG A 44 -8.70 -2.98 14.27
C ARG A 44 -8.32 -1.73 13.48
N HIS A 45 -8.99 -0.63 13.79
CA HIS A 45 -8.73 0.66 13.14
C HIS A 45 -7.28 1.14 13.36
N GLU A 46 -6.70 0.87 14.54
CA GLU A 46 -5.30 1.20 14.82
C GLU A 46 -4.32 0.43 13.94
N ASP A 47 -4.62 -0.83 13.58
CA ASP A 47 -3.79 -1.62 12.68
C ASP A 47 -3.79 -1.00 11.27
N VAL A 48 -4.95 -0.48 10.82
CA VAL A 48 -5.06 0.24 9.54
C VAL A 48 -4.26 1.54 9.56
N ARG A 49 -4.33 2.32 10.66
CA ARG A 49 -3.55 3.57 10.78
C ARG A 49 -2.05 3.30 10.79
N ALA A 50 -1.60 2.32 11.56
CA ALA A 50 -0.19 1.93 11.58
C ALA A 50 0.29 1.42 10.21
N ALA A 51 -0.58 0.73 9.45
CA ALA A 51 -0.28 0.32 8.09
C ALA A 51 -0.15 1.52 7.13
N PHE A 52 -0.97 2.57 7.27
CA PHE A 52 -0.79 3.82 6.51
C PHE A 52 0.58 4.45 6.79
N ASP A 53 1.01 4.51 8.06
CA ASP A 53 2.33 5.03 8.42
C ASP A 53 3.47 4.23 7.73
N VAL A 54 3.30 2.91 7.58
CA VAL A 54 4.23 2.06 6.82
C VAL A 54 4.21 2.39 5.33
N LEU A 55 3.04 2.57 4.73
CA LEU A 55 2.90 2.93 3.31
C LEU A 55 3.56 4.27 3.01
N ASP A 56 3.44 5.25 3.91
CA ASP A 56 4.08 6.57 3.75
C ASP A 56 5.60 6.45 3.90
N GLU A 57 6.08 5.82 4.98
CA GLU A 57 7.52 5.70 5.27
C GLU A 57 8.26 4.86 4.23
N VAL A 58 7.72 3.69 3.89
CA VAL A 58 8.36 2.75 2.95
C VAL A 58 8.08 3.18 1.51
N GLY A 59 6.88 3.69 1.22
CA GLY A 59 6.54 4.21 -0.11
C GLY A 59 7.47 5.34 -0.52
N ALA A 60 7.73 6.29 0.38
CA ALA A 60 8.69 7.37 0.12
C ALA A 60 10.10 6.84 -0.20
N LYS A 61 10.56 5.79 0.48
CA LYS A 61 11.87 5.15 0.21
C LYS A 61 11.92 4.43 -1.14
N LEU A 62 10.77 3.93 -1.62
CA LEU A 62 10.62 3.29 -2.92
C LEU A 62 10.38 4.31 -4.06
N GLY A 63 10.25 5.60 -3.74
CA GLY A 63 9.92 6.63 -4.73
C GLY A 63 8.45 6.62 -5.16
N LEU A 64 7.56 6.03 -4.35
CA LEU A 64 6.12 6.06 -4.58
C LEU A 64 5.51 7.29 -3.91
N GLU A 65 4.61 7.94 -4.63
CA GLU A 65 3.84 9.09 -4.15
C GLU A 65 2.35 8.81 -4.24
N TRP A 66 1.61 9.26 -3.24
CA TRP A 66 0.17 9.06 -3.14
C TRP A 66 -0.57 10.39 -3.26
N LYS A 67 -1.75 10.36 -3.89
CA LYS A 67 -2.64 11.53 -3.92
C LYS A 67 -3.38 11.63 -2.58
N THR A 68 -3.08 12.65 -1.78
CA THR A 68 -3.69 12.86 -0.45
C THR A 68 -5.17 13.24 -0.47
N ALA A 69 -5.70 13.65 -1.63
CA ALA A 69 -7.11 13.91 -1.85
C ALA A 69 -7.57 13.34 -3.20
N ARG A 70 -8.57 12.45 -3.20
CA ARG A 70 -9.21 12.01 -4.45
C ARG A 70 -10.06 13.17 -4.97
N THR A 71 -9.69 13.74 -6.13
CA THR A 71 -10.61 14.63 -6.86
C THR A 71 -11.77 13.76 -7.34
N VAL A 72 -12.96 13.99 -6.80
CA VAL A 72 -14.18 13.38 -7.32
C VAL A 72 -14.49 14.08 -8.63
N CYS A 73 -14.48 13.35 -9.74
CA CYS A 73 -14.98 13.84 -11.03
C CYS A 73 -16.51 13.80 -11.03
#